data_AF-A0A9E0ND99-F1
#
_entry.id   AF-A0A9E0ND99-F1
#
_cell.length_a   1.000
_cell.length_b   1.000
_cell.length_c   1.000
_cell.angle_alpha   90.00
_cell.angle_beta   90.00
_cell.angle_gamma   90.00
#
_symmetry.space_group_name_H-M   'P 1'
#
loop_
_entity.id
_entity.type
_entity.pdbx_description
1 polymer ?
#
loop_
_entity_poly.entity_id
_entity_poly.type
_entity_poly.pdbx_seq_one_letter_code
_entity_poly.pdbx_strand_id
1 'polypeptide(L)' 'MCRRIECSSCHRPTYAGCGAHIEQVLGDVPPDARCKCRETGASKGGSGGGGWLGKLLGK' A
#
# COMPACT_ATOMS: atom_id res chain seq x y z
N MET A 1 4.14 2.40 -12.34
CA MET A 1 3.70 1.02 -12.64
C MET A 1 3.23 0.32 -11.38
N CYS A 2 2.06 -0.32 -11.42
CA CYS A 2 1.65 -1.25 -10.36
C CYS A 2 2.31 -2.61 -10.59
N ARG A 3 2.76 -3.26 -9.52
CA ARG A 3 3.36 -4.60 -9.59
C ARG A 3 3.00 -5.42 -8.37
N ARG A 4 3.07 -6.75 -8.52
CA ARG A 4 2.91 -7.69 -7.42
C ARG A 4 4.18 -7.66 -6.56
N ILE A 5 4.00 -7.69 -5.25
CA ILE A 5 5.06 -7.86 -4.26
C ILE A 5 4.57 -8.81 -3.16
N GLU A 6 5.46 -9.31 -2.32
CA GLU A 6 5.11 -10.07 -1.13
C GLU A 6 5.06 -9.15 0.09
N CYS A 7 4.07 -9.35 0.97
CA CYS A 7 3.99 -8.63 2.23
C CYS A 7 5.02 -9.17 3.23
N SER A 8 5.88 -8.30 3.78
CA SER A 8 6.88 -8.70 4.77
C SER A 8 6.30 -9.16 6.12
N SER A 9 5.05 -8.84 6.42
CA SER A 9 4.42 -9.19 7.70
C SER A 9 3.68 -10.53 7.67
N CYS A 10 3.04 -10.86 6.53
CA CYS A 10 2.21 -12.06 6.42
C CYS A 10 2.60 -12.99 5.27
N HIS A 11 3.63 -12.64 4.49
CA HIS A 11 4.14 -13.40 3.34
C HIS A 11 3.10 -13.71 2.26
N ARG A 12 1.98 -12.99 2.27
CA ARG A 12 0.94 -13.11 1.24
C ARG A 12 1.19 -12.16 0.08
N PRO A 13 0.78 -12.55 -1.14
CA PRO A 13 0.83 -11.68 -2.32
C PRO A 13 0.02 -10.40 -2.09
N THR A 14 0.65 -9.27 -2.42
CA THR A 14 0.07 -7.92 -2.36
C THR A 14 0.54 -7.10 -3.56
N TYR A 15 0.19 -5.82 -3.61
CA TYR A 15 0.56 -4.92 -4.71
C TYR A 15 1.28 -3.67 -4.20
N ALA A 16 2.22 -3.19 -5.00
CA ALA A 16 2.85 -1.88 -4.86
C ALA A 16 2.45 -1.00 -6.06
N GLY A 17 2.05 0.25 -5.79
CA GLY A 17 1.61 1.20 -6.81
C GLY A 17 0.38 2.00 -6.38
N CYS A 18 -0.31 2.62 -7.34
CA CYS A 18 -1.42 3.54 -7.09
C CYS A 18 -2.74 2.88 -6.64
N GLY A 19 -2.86 1.55 -6.67
CA GLY A 19 -4.09 0.85 -6.27
C GLY A 19 -5.22 0.88 -7.30
N ALA A 20 -5.04 1.54 -8.45
CA ALA A 20 -6.00 1.47 -9.55
C ALA A 20 -5.94 0.14 -10.31
N HIS A 21 -4.83 -0.60 -10.21
CA HIS A 21 -4.58 -1.82 -11.00
C HIS A 21 -4.49 -3.09 -10.14
N ILE A 22 -5.19 -3.13 -9.01
CA ILE A 22 -5.11 -4.27 -8.06
C ILE A 22 -5.57 -5.55 -8.72
N GLU A 23 -6.74 -5.50 -9.38
CA GLU A 23 -7.33 -6.66 -10.03
C GLU A 23 -6.48 -7.18 -11.19
N GLN A 24 -5.78 -6.29 -11.90
CA GLN A 24 -4.83 -6.70 -12.95
C GLN A 24 -3.55 -7.31 -12.37
N VAL A 25 -3.07 -6.80 -11.23
CA VAL A 25 -1.83 -7.26 -10.60
C VAL A 25 -2.02 -8.55 -9.80
N LEU A 26 -3.20 -8.75 -9.22
CA LEU A 26 -3.55 -9.90 -8.37
C LEU A 26 -4.60 -10.81 -9.01
N GLY A 27 -4.83 -10.68 -10.31
CA GLY A 27 -5.90 -11.40 -11.02
C GLY A 27 -5.81 -12.94 -10.92
N ASP A 28 -4.60 -13.49 -10.95
CA ASP A 28 -4.37 -14.94 -10.75
C ASP A 28 -4.32 -15.37 -9.26
N VAL A 29 -4.38 -14.42 -8.33
CA VAL A 29 -4.39 -14.71 -6.89
C VAL A 29 -5.83 -14.68 -6.37
N PRO A 30 -6.36 -15.79 -5.85
CA PRO A 30 -7.71 -15.82 -5.30
C PRO A 30 -7.83 -14.86 -4.09
N PRO A 31 -9.01 -14.25 -3.85
CA PRO A 31 -9.19 -13.21 -2.84
C PRO A 31 -8.72 -13.62 -1.43
N ASP A 32 -8.93 -14.87 -1.05
CA ASP A 32 -8.54 -15.41 0.26
C ASP A 32 -7.02 -15.55 0.43
N ALA A 33 -6.28 -15.72 -0.67
CA ALA A 33 -4.82 -15.80 -0.67
C ALA A 33 -4.15 -14.42 -0.70
N ARG A 34 -4.90 -13.33 -0.93
CA ARG A 34 -4.36 -11.97 -0.97
C ARG A 34 -4.05 -11.47 0.44
N CYS A 35 -3.03 -10.62 0.53
CA CYS A 35 -2.67 -9.94 1.76
C CYS A 35 -3.78 -8.97 2.20
N LYS A 36 -4.29 -9.14 3.43
CA LYS A 36 -5.30 -8.27 4.07
C LYS A 36 -4.70 -7.22 5.02
N CYS A 37 -3.39 -7.24 5.26
CA CYS A 37 -2.72 -6.31 6.19
C CYS A 37 -2.88 -4.83 5.82
N ARG A 38 -3.15 -4.53 4.54
CA ARG A 38 -3.41 -3.16 4.08
C ARG A 38 -4.78 -2.63 4.50
N GLU A 39 -5.76 -3.51 4.68
CA GLU A 39 -7.15 -3.21 5.05
C GLU A 39 -7.28 -2.95 6.56
N THR A 40 -6.44 -3.61 7.36
CA THR A 40 -6.47 -3.56 8.83
C THR A 40 -5.73 -2.34 9.44
N GLY A 41 -5.40 -1.32 8.66
CA GLY A 41 -4.87 -0.05 9.19
C GLY A 41 -3.36 0.19 9.08
N ALA A 42 -2.64 -0.51 8.19
CA ALA A 42 -1.19 -0.30 8.00
C ALA A 42 -0.78 0.26 6.61
N SER A 43 -1.70 0.91 5.88
CA SER A 43 -1.36 1.57 4.60
C SER A 43 -1.20 3.08 4.73
N LYS A 44 -0.11 3.54 5.36
CA LYS A 44 0.49 4.84 4.96
C LYS A 44 1.27 4.60 3.67
N GLY A 45 0.53 4.52 2.57
CA GLY A 45 1.06 4.25 1.24
C GLY A 45 0.55 5.26 0.21
N GLY A 46 0.60 6.55 0.55
CA GLY A 46 0.42 7.66 -0.36
C GLY A 46 1.57 8.64 -0.16
N SER A 47 2.42 8.81 -1.17
CA SER A 47 3.48 9.81 -1.17
C SER A 47 2.84 11.20 -1.29
N GLY A 48 3.03 12.06 -0.30
CA GLY A 48 2.58 13.45 -0.30
C GLY A 48 2.94 14.12 1.03
N GLY A 49 3.95 14.99 0.99
CA GLY A 49 4.63 15.54 2.15
C GLY A 49 3.74 16.29 3.15
N GLY A 50 4.13 16.18 4.42
CA GLY A 50 3.50 16.87 5.54
C GLY A 50 4.38 16.73 6.77
N GLY A 51 5.65 17.11 6.62
CA GLY A 51 6.57 17.21 7.74
C GLY A 51 5.94 18.08 8.83
N TRP A 52 5.96 17.57 10.05
CA TRP A 52 5.87 18.28 11.31
C TRP A 52 6.68 19.60 11.38
N LEU A 53 7.57 19.83 10.41
CA LEU A 53 8.35 21.05 10.18
C LEU A 53 7.51 22.27 9.73
N GLY A 54 6.23 22.11 9.37
CA GLY A 54 5.36 23.25 9.04
C GLY A 54 4.87 24.08 10.24
N LYS A 55 5.22 23.70 11.47
CA LYS A 55 4.69 24.32 12.71
C LYS A 55 5.67 25.25 13.44
N LEU A 56 6.81 25.59 12.84
CA LEU A 56 7.88 26.35 13.51
C LEU A 56 8.33 27.64 12.80
N LEU A 57 7.75 28.02 11.65
CA LEU A 57 8.24 29.18 10.88
C LEU A 57 7.11 30.03 10.27
N GLY A 58 6.24 30.59 11.11
CA GLY A 58 5.18 31.49 10.65
C GLY A 58 4.54 32.24 11.81
N LYS A 59 5.15 33.37 12.15
CA LYS A 59 4.56 34.41 13.00
C LYS A 59 3.57 35.24 12.19
#